data_AF-A0A9Q5ZCF1-F1
#
_entry.id   AF-A0A9Q5ZCF1-F1
#
_cell.length_a   1.000
_cell.length_b   1.000
_cell.length_c   1.000
_cell.angle_alpha   90.00
_cell.angle_beta   90.00
_cell.angle_gamma   90.00
#
_symmetry.space_group_name_H-M   'P 1'
#
loop_
_entity.id
_entity.type
_entity.pdbx_description
1 polymer ?
#
loop_
_entity_poly.entity_id
_entity_poly.type
_entity_poly.pdbx_seq_one_letter_code
_entity_poly.pdbx_strand_id
1 'polypeptide(L)' 'MLEGEDKPSKIRTITATFKYCNSGTEEIKTVTCLFDERAEKFELTKVYVVEFGCKLIFCKPDNHFLVND' A
#
# COMPACT_ATOMS: atom_id res chain seq x y z
N MET A 1 3.84 -12.96 -27.08
CA MET A 1 4.56 -11.93 -26.28
C MET A 1 3.72 -11.74 -25.03
N LEU A 2 4.27 -12.02 -23.85
CA LEU A 2 3.57 -11.80 -22.57
C LEU A 2 3.66 -10.30 -22.29
N GLU A 3 2.72 -9.52 -22.81
CA GLU A 3 2.62 -8.09 -22.53
C GLU A 3 2.12 -7.88 -21.11
N GLY A 4 2.89 -7.10 -20.34
CA GLY A 4 2.46 -6.56 -19.06
C GLY A 4 3.01 -7.28 -17.82
N GLU A 5 4.33 -7.49 -17.75
CA GLU A 5 4.97 -7.48 -16.44
C GLU A 5 4.73 -6.10 -15.82
N ASP A 6 3.71 -5.99 -14.97
CA ASP A 6 3.48 -4.90 -14.02
C ASP A 6 4.71 -4.87 -13.09
N LYS A 7 5.82 -4.31 -13.59
CA LYS A 7 7.04 -4.17 -12.82
C LYS A 7 6.71 -3.17 -11.70
N PRO A 8 6.95 -3.51 -10.42
CA PRO A 8 6.84 -2.54 -9.34
C PRO A 8 7.82 -1.41 -9.60
N SER A 9 7.31 -0.33 -10.17
CA SER A 9 8.13 0.71 -10.80
C SER A 9 8.82 1.60 -9.77
N LYS A 10 8.31 1.71 -8.54
CA LYS A 10 8.89 2.53 -7.48
C LYS A 10 8.74 1.89 -6.11
N ILE A 11 9.88 1.69 -5.45
CA ILE A 11 9.93 1.30 -4.04
C ILE A 11 9.99 2.59 -3.22
N ARG A 12 9.10 2.75 -2.24
CA ARG A 12 9.13 3.87 -1.30
C ARG A 12 8.88 3.38 0.11
N THR A 13 9.66 3.91 1.04
CA THR A 13 9.41 3.74 2.47
C THR A 13 8.56 4.91 2.95
N ILE A 14 7.41 4.61 3.53
CA ILE A 14 6.45 5.61 4.01
C ILE A 14 6.03 5.27 5.45
N THR A 15 5.85 6.31 6.26
CA THR A 15 5.20 6.18 7.57
C THR A 15 3.71 6.37 7.37
N ALA A 16 2.93 5.35 7.72
CA ALA A 16 1.52 5.30 7.43
C ALA A 16 0.74 4.67 8.59
N THR A 17 -0.53 5.05 8.72
CA THR A 17 -1.42 4.50 9.75
C THR A 17 -2.15 3.29 9.20
N PHE A 18 -1.98 2.14 9.82
CA PHE A 18 -2.66 0.90 9.54
C PHE A 18 -3.93 0.83 10.38
N LYS A 19 -5.08 0.89 9.71
CA LYS A 19 -6.38 0.73 10.33
C LYS A 19 -6.85 -0.71 10.10
N TYR A 20 -6.92 -1.47 11.19
CA TYR A 20 -7.38 -2.85 11.17
C TYR A 20 -8.91 -2.88 11.27
N CYS A 21 -9.59 -3.24 10.17
CA CYS A 21 -11.05 -3.17 10.06
C CYS A 21 -11.78 -4.06 11.08
N ASN A 22 -11.23 -5.23 11.40
CA ASN A 22 -11.88 -6.20 12.28
C ASN A 22 -11.69 -5.90 13.77
N SER A 23 -10.53 -5.39 14.15
CA SER A 23 -10.20 -5.08 15.55
C SER A 23 -10.43 -3.61 15.92
N GLY A 24 -10.67 -2.72 14.95
CA GLY A 24 -10.82 -1.27 15.15
C GLY A 24 -9.54 -0.57 15.65
N THR A 25 -8.41 -1.27 15.63
CA THR A 25 -7.11 -0.76 16.09
C THR A 25 -6.43 0.04 14.98
N GLU A 26 -5.70 1.08 15.37
CA GLU A 26 -4.89 1.90 14.48
C GLU A 26 -3.44 1.87 14.95
N GLU A 27 -2.51 1.56 14.05
CA GLU A 27 -1.08 1.51 14.33
C GLU A 27 -0.31 2.34 13.32
N ILE A 28 0.61 3.19 13.78
CA ILE A 28 1.47 3.96 12.88
C ILE A 28 2.75 3.17 12.69
N LYS A 29 3.04 2.81 11.44
CA LYS A 29 4.23 2.04 11.11
C LYS A 29 4.91 2.56 9.85
N THR A 30 6.23 2.51 9.86
CA THR A 30 7.04 2.81 8.68
C THR A 30 7.23 1.54 7.88
N VAL A 31 6.63 1.50 6.69
CA VAL A 31 6.65 0.32 5.82
C VAL A 31 7.28 0.61 4.47
N THR A 32 7.83 -0.42 3.85
CA THR A 32 8.27 -0.37 2.46
C THR A 32 7.15 -0.82 1.52
N CYS A 33 6.76 0.07 0.63
CA CYS A 33 5.69 -0.12 -0.34
C CYS A 33 6.22 -0.12 -1.77
N LEU A 34 5.69 -1.02 -2.58
CA LEU A 34 5.90 -1.05 -4.02
C LEU A 34 4.71 -0.38 -4.70
N PHE A 35 5.01 0.70 -5.42
CA PHE A 35 4.05 1.47 -6.20
C PHE A 35 4.20 1.15 -7.68
N ASP A 36 3.07 0.82 -8.30
CA ASP A 36 2.94 0.71 -9.75
C ASP A 36 2.64 2.09 -10.35
N GLU A 37 2.91 2.31 -11.63
CA GLU A 37 2.69 3.62 -12.29
C GLU A 37 1.24 4.12 -12.19
N ARG A 38 0.28 3.19 -12.09
CA ARG A 38 -1.13 3.51 -11.86
C ARG A 38 -1.36 4.02 -10.44
N ALA A 39 -0.68 3.47 -9.45
CA ALA A 39 -0.82 3.85 -8.04
C ALA A 39 -0.40 5.29 -7.76
N GLU A 40 0.45 5.88 -8.60
CA GLU A 40 0.81 7.30 -8.47
C GLU A 40 -0.33 8.25 -8.89
N LYS A 41 -1.23 7.80 -9.77
CA LYS A 41 -2.31 8.61 -10.37
C LYS A 41 -3.58 8.67 -9.52
N PHE A 42 -3.83 7.67 -8.69
CA PHE A 42 -5.06 7.56 -7.91
C PHE A 42 -4.82 7.88 -6.42
N GLU A 43 -5.81 8.51 -5.79
CA GLU A 43 -5.77 8.83 -4.35
C GLU A 43 -5.90 7.58 -3.50
N LEU A 44 -6.77 6.65 -3.91
CA LEU A 44 -6.90 5.33 -3.31
C LEU A 44 -6.33 4.29 -4.27
N THR A 45 -5.32 3.56 -3.83
CA THR A 45 -4.62 2.60 -4.67
C THR A 45 -4.24 1.35 -3.87
N LYS A 46 -4.07 0.22 -4.53
CA LYS A 46 -3.61 -1.00 -3.90
C LYS A 46 -2.10 -1.12 -4.11
N VAL A 47 -1.31 -1.01 -3.04
CA VAL A 47 0.16 -1.13 -3.08
C VAL A 47 0.61 -2.40 -2.41
N TYR A 48 1.71 -2.99 -2.87
CA TYR A 48 2.29 -4.14 -2.21
C TYR A 48 3.13 -3.67 -1.02
N VAL A 49 2.83 -4.18 0.18
CA VAL A 49 3.57 -3.85 1.40
C VAL A 49 4.48 -5.00 1.75
N VAL A 50 5.78 -4.77 1.68
CA VAL A 50 6.81 -5.81 1.80
C VAL A 50 6.74 -6.50 3.16
N GLU A 51 6.55 -5.74 4.24
CA GLU A 51 6.46 -6.30 5.60
C GLU A 51 5.25 -7.21 5.82
N PHE A 52 4.14 -6.96 5.13
CA PHE A 52 2.95 -7.80 5.22
C PHE A 52 2.94 -8.90 4.16
N GLY A 53 3.84 -8.85 3.18
CA GLY A 53 3.90 -9.79 2.05
C GLY A 53 2.65 -9.76 1.16
N CYS A 54 1.81 -8.72 1.26
CA CYS A 54 0.51 -8.66 0.59
C CYS A 54 0.19 -7.26 0.02
N LYS A 55 -0.80 -7.19 -0.87
CA LYS A 55 -1.28 -5.92 -1.42
C LYS A 55 -2.36 -5.33 -0.51
N LEU A 56 -2.11 -4.14 0.06
CA LEU A 56 -3.03 -3.41 0.93
C LEU A 56 -3.58 -2.17 0.20
N ILE A 57 -4.79 -1.76 0.59
CA ILE A 57 -5.38 -0.52 0.09
C ILE A 57 -4.73 0.64 0.83
N PHE A 58 -4.15 1.56 0.07
CA PHE A 58 -3.45 2.74 0.51
C PHE A 58 -4.19 3.99 0.07
N CYS A 59 -4.47 4.86 1.03
CA CYS A 59 -5.00 6.20 0.83
C CYS A 59 -3.83 7.19 0.86
N LYS A 60 -3.49 7.75 -0.30
CA LYS A 60 -2.42 8.73 -0.50
C LYS A 60 -2.60 10.07 0.23
N PRO A 61 -3.80 10.69 0.32
CA PRO A 61 -3.94 11.99 0.99
C PRO A 61 -3.62 11.93 2.49
N ASP A 62 -4.01 10.85 3.16
CA ASP A 62 -3.86 10.69 4.61
C ASP A 62 -2.79 9.66 5.01
N ASN A 63 -2.11 9.04 4.04
CA ASN A 63 -1.19 7.92 4.24
C ASN A 63 -1.80 6.81 5.12
N HIS A 64 -3.03 6.40 4.81
CA HIS A 64 -3.74 5.38 5.59
C HIS A 64 -3.80 4.05 4.83
N PHE A 65 -3.52 2.97 5.54
CA PHE A 65 -3.70 1.61 5.06
C PHE A 65 -4.96 1.00 5.66
N LEU A 66 -5.79 0.40 4.80
CA LEU A 66 -6.89 -0.44 5.24
C LEU A 66 -6.41 -1.89 5.25
N VAL A 67 -6.34 -2.46 6.45
CA VAL A 67 -5.98 -3.86 6.68
C VAL A 67 -7.22 -4.62 7.09
N ASN A 68 -7.46 -5.73 6.42
CA ASN A 68 -8.43 -6.72 6.88
C ASN A 68 -7.62 -7.77 7.65
N ASP A 69 -7.86 -7.90 8.96
CA ASP A 69 -7.20 -8.86 9.86
C ASP A 69 -8.07 -10.09 10.09
#